data_AF-A0A9W7HY22-F1
#
_entry.id   AF-A0A9W7HY22-F1
#
_cell.length_a   1.000
_cell.length_b   1.000
_cell.length_c   1.000
_cell.angle_alpha   90.00
_cell.angle_beta   90.00
_cell.angle_gamma   90.00
#
_symmetry.space_group_name_H-M   'P 1'
#
loop_
_entity.id
_entity.type
_entity.pdbx_description
1 polymer ?
#
loop_
_entity_poly.entity_id
_entity_poly.type
_entity_poly.pdbx_seq_one_letter_code
_entity_poly.pdbx_strand_id
1 'polypeptide(L)'
;MLTFEGQKIQGVEDITAKLTSLPFDKCRHVISTINSQPSTLTGGIVVFVSGSLQLPEEEHHLRYSQMFHLVSTLEGNFFVQNDIFRLNYG
;
A
#
# COMPACT_ATOMS: atom_id res chain seq x y z
N MET A 1 8.97 -2.20 5.24
CA MET A 1 9.54 -2.52 3.90
C MET A 1 8.43 -2.40 2.88
N LEU A 2 8.70 -1.76 1.74
CA LEU A 2 7.78 -1.64 0.60
C LEU A 2 8.27 -2.54 -0.53
N THR A 3 7.36 -3.26 -1.19
CA THR A 3 7.58 -3.85 -2.51
C THR A 3 6.62 -3.16 -3.49
N PHE A 4 7.14 -2.27 -4.33
CA PHE A 4 6.35 -1.51 -5.29
C PHE A 4 6.63 -2.02 -6.70
N GLU A 5 5.64 -2.58 -7.38
CA GLU A 5 5.81 -3.16 -8.73
C GLU A 5 6.93 -4.21 -8.83
N GLY A 6 7.25 -4.88 -7.71
CA GLY A 6 8.31 -5.89 -7.61
C GLY A 6 9.66 -5.37 -7.13
N GLN A 7 9.85 -4.05 -7.04
CA GLN A 7 11.05 -3.43 -6.46
C GLN A 7 10.95 -3.40 -4.94
N LYS A 8 11.90 -4.02 -4.24
CA LYS A 8 12.00 -3.99 -2.77
C LYS A 8 12.72 -2.73 -2.30
N ILE A 9 12.15 -2.06 -1.30
CA ILE A 9 12.62 -0.79 -0.74
C ILE A 9 12.50 -0.86 0.78
N GLN A 10 13.55 -0.48 1.49
CA GLN A 10 13.67 -0.65 2.93
C GLN A 10 14.00 0.67 3.61
N GLY A 11 13.40 0.92 4.78
CA GLY A 11 13.61 2.16 5.53
C GLY A 11 12.64 3.27 5.12
N VAL A 12 12.30 4.14 6.08
CA VAL A 12 11.28 5.19 5.90
C VAL A 12 11.72 6.22 4.85
N GLU A 13 13.00 6.58 4.84
CA GLU A 13 13.56 7.57 3.91
C GLU A 13 13.44 7.10 2.45
N ASP A 14 13.94 5.90 2.14
CA ASP A 14 13.87 5.35 0.78
C ASP A 14 12.42 5.06 0.33
N ILE A 15 11.57 4.60 1.25
CA ILE A 15 10.14 4.41 0.98
C ILE A 15 9.48 5.75 0.62
N THR A 16 9.75 6.79 1.40
CA THR A 16 9.21 8.13 1.14
C THR A 16 9.71 8.64 -0.19
N ALA A 17 11.02 8.56 -0.46
CA ALA A 17 11.62 8.97 -1.71
C ALA A 17 11.02 8.24 -2.93
N LYS A 18 10.75 6.93 -2.82
CA LYS A 18 10.05 6.19 -3.88
C LYS A 18 8.65 6.74 -4.11
N LEU A 19 7.84 6.87 -3.05
CA LEU A 19 6.45 7.29 -3.19
C LEU A 19 6.33 8.73 -3.73
N THR A 20 7.24 9.62 -3.32
CA THR A 20 7.28 11.02 -3.80
C THR A 20 7.88 11.18 -5.19
N SER A 21 8.60 10.18 -5.72
CA SER A 21 9.19 10.22 -7.07
C SER A 21 8.28 9.65 -8.14
N LEU A 22 7.07 9.19 -7.78
CA LEU A 22 6.09 8.72 -8.75
C LEU A 22 5.68 9.88 -9.69
N PRO A 23 5.49 9.64 -11.00
CA PRO A 23 5.33 10.69 -12.00
C PRO A 23 3.91 11.27 -12.06
N PHE A 24 3.34 11.60 -10.90
CA PHE A 24 2.03 12.25 -10.80
C PHE A 24 1.95 13.14 -9.57
N ASP A 25 1.33 14.31 -9.71
CA ASP A 25 1.19 15.26 -8.59
C ASP A 25 0.08 14.86 -7.62
N LYS A 26 -0.95 14.19 -8.12
CA LYS A 26 -2.11 13.76 -7.34
C LYS A 26 -2.52 12.37 -7.79
N CYS A 27 -3.00 11.56 -6.85
CA CYS A 27 -3.73 10.35 -7.14
C CYS A 27 -4.85 10.20 -6.12
N ARG A 28 -5.98 9.63 -6.54
CA ARG A 28 -7.07 9.25 -5.65
C ARG A 28 -7.21 7.74 -5.64
N HIS A 29 -7.13 7.15 -4.45
CA HIS A 29 -7.43 5.73 -4.26
C HIS A 29 -8.96 5.57 -4.21
N VAL A 30 -9.50 4.74 -5.09
CA VAL A 30 -10.90 4.31 -5.08
C VAL A 30 -10.92 2.85 -4.64
N ILE A 31 -11.37 2.61 -3.40
CA ILE A 31 -11.32 1.29 -2.78
C ILE A 31 -12.52 0.46 -3.22
N SER A 32 -12.28 -0.75 -3.71
CA SER A 32 -13.32 -1.72 -4.05
C SER A 32 -13.57 -2.70 -2.92
N THR A 33 -12.51 -3.31 -2.38
CA THR A 33 -12.61 -4.25 -1.25
C THR A 33 -11.49 -4.05 -0.25
N ILE A 34 -11.80 -4.33 1.01
CA ILE A 34 -10.84 -4.44 2.10
C ILE A 34 -11.16 -5.73 2.84
N ASN A 35 -10.17 -6.60 2.99
CA ASN A 35 -10.26 -7.78 3.83
C ASN A 35 -9.11 -7.76 4.83
N SER A 36 -9.40 -8.08 6.09
CA SER A 36 -8.40 -8.11 7.15
C SER A 36 -8.47 -9.40 7.95
N GLN A 37 -7.32 -9.84 8.43
CA GLN A 37 -7.17 -11.00 9.32
C GLN A 37 -6.15 -10.70 10.41
N PRO A 38 -6.28 -11.30 11.60
CA PRO A 38 -5.22 -11.26 12.60
C PRO A 38 -3.95 -11.90 12.04
N SER A 39 -2.79 -11.29 12.29
CA SER A 39 -1.48 -11.90 12.03
C SER A 39 -1.10 -12.83 13.19
N THR A 40 -0.16 -13.73 12.95
CA THR A 40 0.40 -14.60 14.00
C THR A 40 1.24 -13.83 15.02
N LEU A 41 1.69 -12.61 14.67
CA LEU A 41 2.34 -11.70 15.61
C LEU A 41 1.30 -11.06 16.54
N THR A 42 1.57 -11.04 17.85
CA THR A 42 0.68 -10.40 18.83
C THR A 42 0.36 -8.96 18.43
N GLY A 43 -0.92 -8.64 18.25
CA GLY A 43 -1.37 -7.32 17.83
C GLY A 43 -1.09 -6.98 16.36
N GLY A 44 -0.68 -7.95 15.55
CA GLY A 44 -0.48 -7.77 14.11
C GLY A 44 -1.76 -7.99 13.31
N ILE A 45 -1.89 -7.31 12.18
CA ILE A 45 -3.04 -7.43 11.26
C ILE A 45 -2.50 -7.53 9.83
N VAL A 46 -3.00 -8.48 9.05
CA VAL A 46 -2.81 -8.51 7.61
C VAL A 46 -4.05 -7.92 6.94
N VAL A 47 -3.84 -6.95 6.06
CA VAL A 47 -4.89 -6.27 5.31
C VAL A 47 -4.62 -6.43 3.82
N PHE A 48 -5.61 -6.91 3.07
CA PHE A 48 -5.58 -6.94 1.62
C PHE A 48 -6.62 -5.96 1.07
N VAL A 49 -6.18 -5.14 0.13
CA VAL A 49 -6.96 -4.08 -0.50
C VAL A 49 -6.98 -4.31 -2.00
N SER A 50 -8.17 -4.24 -2.60
CA SER A 50 -8.30 -4.12 -4.05
C SER A 50 -9.00 -2.80 -4.38
N GLY A 51 -8.62 -2.19 -5.49
CA GLY A 51 -9.18 -0.92 -5.89
C GLY A 51 -8.65 -0.42 -7.22
N SER A 52 -8.82 0.88 -7.43
CA SER A 52 -8.26 1.58 -8.58
C SER A 52 -7.67 2.93 -8.18
N LEU A 53 -6.57 3.31 -8.81
CA LEU A 53 -6.01 4.65 -8.75
C LEU A 53 -6.63 5.50 -9.85
N GLN A 54 -7.18 6.63 -9.46
CA GLN A 54 -7.61 7.68 -10.37
C GLN A 54 -6.53 8.77 -10.39
N LEU A 55 -5.90 8.97 -11.55
CA LEU A 55 -4.97 10.06 -11.78
C LEU A 55 -5.71 11.25 -12.41
N PRO A 56 -5.33 12.50 -12.10
CA PRO A 56 -5.83 13.67 -12.83
C PRO A 56 -5.56 13.50 -14.33
N GLU A 57 -6.50 13.97 -15.16
CA GLU A 57 -6.36 13.99 -16.63
C GLU A 57 -6.36 12.62 -17.33
N GLU A 58 -6.36 11.51 -16.57
CA GLU A 58 -6.56 10.17 -17.13
C GLU A 58 -8.03 9.75 -17.04
N GLU A 59 -8.61 9.33 -18.17
CA GLU A 59 -9.98 8.81 -18.23
C GLU A 59 -10.08 7.41 -17.61
N HIS A 60 -9.00 6.63 -17.66
CA HIS A 60 -8.99 5.24 -17.21
C HIS A 60 -8.38 5.11 -15.83
N HIS A 61 -9.09 4.41 -14.93
CA HIS A 61 -8.56 4.11 -13.62
C HIS A 61 -7.61 2.91 -13.67
N LEU A 62 -6.44 3.04 -13.04
CA LEU A 62 -5.46 1.96 -12.94
C LEU A 62 -5.85 1.03 -11.80
N ARG A 63 -6.24 -0.21 -12.12
CA ARG A 63 -6.56 -1.21 -11.08
C ARG A 63 -5.31 -1.59 -10.30
N TYR A 64 -5.45 -1.77 -8.99
CA TYR A 64 -4.35 -2.18 -8.14
C TYR A 64 -4.79 -3.17 -7.06
N SER A 65 -3.81 -3.90 -6.55
CA SER A 65 -3.91 -4.71 -5.35
C SER A 65 -2.81 -4.28 -4.38
N GLN A 66 -3.13 -4.15 -3.10
CA GLN A 66 -2.16 -3.78 -2.07
C GLN A 66 -2.34 -4.61 -0.81
N MET A 67 -1.23 -5.00 -0.20
CA MET A 67 -1.22 -5.72 1.08
C MET A 67 -0.45 -4.92 2.12
N PHE A 68 -1.02 -4.79 3.30
CA PHE A 68 -0.36 -4.21 4.47
C PHE A 68 -0.26 -5.24 5.59
N HIS A 69 0.93 -5.38 6.16
CA HIS A 69 1.11 -6.03 7.45
C HIS A 69 1.31 -4.93 8.50
N LEU A 70 0.27 -4.73 9.31
CA LEU A 70 0.27 -3.76 10.41
C LEU A 70 0.76 -4.43 11.68
N VAL A 71 1.56 -3.71 12.45
CA VAL A 71 2.05 -4.14 13.76
C VAL A 71 1.70 -3.08 14.79
N SER A 72 1.14 -3.49 15.93
CA SER A 72 0.79 -2.59 17.02
C SER A 72 2.03 -1.99 17.68
N THR A 73 1.99 -0.70 17.99
CA THR A 73 2.97 -0.01 18.84
C THR A 73 2.62 -0.20 20.31
N LEU A 74 3.57 0.08 21.20
CA LEU A 74 3.35 0.07 22.65
C LEU A 74 2.27 1.07 23.10
N GLU A 75 2.05 2.13 22.31
CA GLU A 75 1.07 3.19 22.56
C GLU A 75 -0.34 2.82 22.05
N GLY A 76 -0.52 1.63 21.47
CA GLY A 76 -1.80 1.17 20.94
C GLY A 76 -2.13 1.65 19.52
N ASN A 77 -1.19 2.32 18.84
CA ASN A 77 -1.29 2.65 17.42
C ASN A 77 -0.75 1.51 16.54
N PHE A 78 -0.76 1.68 15.22
CA PHE A 78 -0.17 0.71 14.28
C PHE A 78 0.84 1.39 13.37
N PHE A 79 1.85 0.63 12.94
CA PHE A 79 2.73 1.02 11.83
C PHE A 79 2.74 -0.07 10.76
N VAL A 80 3.11 0.31 9.53
CA VAL A 80 3.21 -0.61 8.39
C VAL A 80 4.57 -1.30 8.41
N GLN A 81 4.60 -2.56 8.83
CA GLN A 81 5.81 -3.38 8.81
C GLN A 81 6.16 -3.81 7.37
N ASN A 82 5.16 -4.31 6.63
CA ASN A 82 5.29 -4.69 5.22
C ASN A 82 4.19 -4.05 4.39
N ASP A 83 4.56 -3.58 3.20
CA ASP A 83 3.67 -3.05 2.17
C ASP A 83 4.03 -3.71 0.83
N ILE A 84 3.04 -4.23 0.11
CA ILE A 84 3.22 -4.77 -1.24
C ILE A 84 2.16 -4.15 -2.13
N PHE A 85 2.60 -3.40 -3.15
CA PHE A 85 1.75 -2.74 -4.12
C PHE A 85 1.97 -3.31 -5.52
N ARG A 86 0.87 -3.62 -6.22
CA ARG A 86 0.87 -4.04 -7.62
C ARG A 86 -0.25 -3.36 -8.41
N LEU A 87 0.08 -2.86 -9.59
CA LEU A 87 -0.90 -2.57 -10.64
C LEU A 87 -1.36 -3.88 -11.28
N ASN A 88 -2.65 -3.97 -11.55
CA ASN A 88 -3.28 -5.09 -12.23
C ASN A 88 -3.42 -4.74 -13.71
N TYR A 89 -2.45 -5.17 -14.52
CA TYR A 89 -2.53 -5.05 -15.98
C TYR A 89 -3.47 -6.14 -16.50
N GLY A 90 -4.60 -5.71 -17.07
CA GLY A 90 -5.59 -6.58 -17.73
C GLY A 90 -5.22 -6.86 -19.17
#